data_AF-A0AA38Q671-F1
#
_entry.id   AF-A0AA38Q671-F1
#
_cell.length_a   1.000
_cell.length_b   1.000
_cell.length_c   1.000
_cell.angle_alpha   90.00
_cell.angle_beta   90.00
_cell.angle_gamma   90.00
#
_symmetry.space_group_name_H-M   'P 1'
#
loop_
_entity.id
_entity.type
_entity.pdbx_description
1 polymer ?
#
loop_
_entity_poly.entity_id
_entity_poly.type
_entity_poly.pdbx_seq_one_letter_code
_entity_poly.pdbx_strand_id
1 'polypeptide(L)'
;MPPSSSSSSSPSQASHQHIASTNLRSIDRISGNCSPTIKQAFLNPGMIFPTLDHDGKYRVLGFAMETIFQRAVVTHISSSNTREGRSSKFQSDKLGEVENSADSSEKPIETGQSITIICEIDVLPDMANNHHTLHGGCAAFLIDMCSSLSVVALTLIMKVKSSGLTDVDNFPPKLDLISQSLNVVYHSPSQIGDKLRIVCTTMPMRELTSNVCVQTEIWSIVRHRLVASGVQNMMKMSPNARL
;
A
#
# COMPACT_ATOMS: atom_id res chain seq x y z
N MET A 1 61.32 -24.69 40.45
CA MET A 1 60.33 -23.61 40.30
C MET A 1 59.14 -24.15 39.54
N PRO A 2 57.94 -24.19 40.13
CA PRO A 2 56.75 -24.80 39.54
C PRO A 2 56.02 -23.80 38.62
N PRO A 3 55.22 -24.27 37.64
CA PRO A 3 54.29 -23.41 36.92
C PRO A 3 53.02 -23.16 37.75
N SER A 4 52.67 -21.89 37.92
CA SER A 4 51.45 -21.44 38.58
C SER A 4 50.24 -21.58 37.66
N SER A 5 49.28 -22.39 38.08
CA SER A 5 47.91 -22.46 37.57
C SER A 5 47.11 -21.22 37.99
N SER A 6 46.52 -20.50 37.04
CA SER A 6 45.41 -19.57 37.29
C SER A 6 44.18 -20.01 36.48
N SER A 7 43.16 -20.38 37.24
CA SER A 7 41.82 -20.76 36.81
C SER A 7 40.88 -19.55 36.79
N SER A 8 39.82 -19.67 35.97
CA SER A 8 38.55 -18.91 36.01
C SER A 8 38.65 -17.43 35.59
N SER A 9 37.69 -16.82 34.88
CA SER A 9 36.26 -17.12 34.74
C SER A 9 35.72 -16.47 33.46
N SER A 10 34.91 -17.22 32.71
CA SER A 10 34.12 -16.75 31.57
C SER A 10 33.10 -15.69 32.00
N PRO A 11 32.94 -14.57 31.27
CA PRO A 11 31.79 -13.69 31.45
C PRO A 11 30.56 -14.30 30.79
N SER A 12 29.65 -14.71 31.66
CA SER A 12 28.21 -14.92 31.51
C SER A 12 27.58 -14.48 30.18
N GLN A 13 26.92 -15.44 29.54
CA GLN A 13 25.79 -15.26 28.64
C GLN A 13 24.72 -14.37 29.32
N ALA A 14 24.71 -13.08 29.00
CA ALA A 14 23.60 -12.20 29.29
C ALA A 14 22.54 -12.40 28.20
N SER A 15 21.60 -13.29 28.49
CA SER A 15 20.19 -13.24 28.10
C SER A 15 19.83 -12.24 26.99
N HIS A 16 19.95 -12.66 25.72
CA HIS A 16 19.08 -12.14 24.68
C HIS A 16 17.66 -12.63 24.99
N GLN A 17 16.93 -11.79 25.70
CA GLN A 17 15.51 -11.94 25.96
C GLN A 17 14.80 -12.14 24.61
N HIS A 18 14.06 -13.24 24.55
CA HIS A 18 12.99 -13.47 23.58
C HIS A 18 12.20 -12.17 23.40
N ILE A 19 12.36 -11.53 22.25
CA ILE A 19 11.39 -10.54 21.77
C ILE A 19 10.09 -11.34 21.62
N ALA A 20 9.16 -11.07 22.52
CA ALA A 20 7.84 -11.69 22.51
C ALA A 20 7.25 -11.54 21.10
N SER A 21 7.00 -12.68 20.45
CA SER A 21 6.20 -12.77 19.24
C SER A 21 4.76 -12.43 19.62
N THR A 22 4.48 -11.14 19.84
CA THR A 22 3.13 -10.63 20.05
C THR A 22 2.30 -10.98 18.83
N ASN A 23 1.19 -11.67 19.03
CA ASN A 23 0.17 -12.03 18.04
C ASN A 23 -0.02 -10.94 16.95
N LEU A 24 0.68 -11.07 15.82
CA LEU A 24 0.69 -10.11 14.72
C LEU A 24 -0.56 -10.23 13.80
N ARG A 25 -1.50 -11.12 14.11
CA ARG A 25 -2.56 -11.56 13.17
C ARG A 25 -3.98 -11.34 13.70
N SER A 26 -4.33 -10.13 14.16
CA SER A 26 -5.73 -9.77 14.43
C SER A 26 -6.23 -8.68 13.49
N ILE A 27 -7.43 -8.88 12.95
CA ILE A 27 -8.18 -7.91 12.14
C ILE A 27 -8.35 -6.58 12.87
N ASP A 28 -8.42 -6.60 14.21
CA ASP A 28 -8.67 -5.42 15.04
C ASP A 28 -7.57 -4.35 14.92
N ARG A 29 -6.39 -4.73 14.43
CA ARG A 29 -5.28 -3.78 14.18
C ARG A 29 -5.47 -2.97 12.90
N ILE A 30 -6.36 -3.41 12.01
CA ILE A 30 -6.69 -2.71 10.76
C ILE A 30 -7.94 -1.86 11.00
N SER A 31 -7.71 -0.56 11.17
CA SER A 31 -8.78 0.43 11.30
C SER A 31 -9.46 0.73 9.96
N GLY A 32 -10.55 1.51 9.99
CA GLY A 32 -11.30 1.92 8.80
C GLY A 32 -12.59 1.13 8.58
N ASN A 33 -13.34 1.53 7.54
CA ASN A 33 -14.73 1.13 7.30
C ASN A 33 -14.91 -0.06 6.34
N CYS A 34 -13.83 -0.77 5.99
CA CYS A 34 -13.92 -1.97 5.15
C CYS A 34 -14.40 -3.19 5.93
N SER A 35 -14.96 -4.18 5.24
CA SER A 35 -15.46 -5.41 5.85
C SER A 35 -14.34 -6.23 6.53
N PRO A 36 -14.64 -7.05 7.56
CA PRO A 36 -13.66 -7.92 8.20
C PRO A 36 -12.95 -8.84 7.21
N THR A 37 -13.67 -9.34 6.20
CA THR A 37 -13.14 -10.19 5.13
C THR A 37 -12.03 -9.50 4.34
N ILE A 38 -12.24 -8.23 3.96
CA ILE A 38 -11.20 -7.44 3.29
C ILE A 38 -10.02 -7.25 4.22
N LYS A 39 -10.26 -6.83 5.47
CA LYS A 39 -9.17 -6.62 6.44
C LYS A 39 -8.34 -7.91 6.66
N GLN A 40 -9.00 -9.06 6.76
CA GLN A 40 -8.35 -10.37 6.89
C GLN A 40 -7.36 -10.63 5.74
N ALA A 41 -7.72 -10.26 4.52
CA ALA A 41 -6.88 -10.44 3.33
C ALA A 41 -5.58 -9.62 3.39
N PHE A 42 -5.56 -8.51 4.13
CA PHE A 42 -4.41 -7.61 4.27
C PHE A 42 -3.61 -7.82 5.56
N LEU A 43 -3.89 -8.86 6.35
CA LEU A 43 -3.07 -9.19 7.53
C LEU A 43 -1.65 -9.60 7.16
N ASN A 44 -1.43 -10.16 5.96
CA ASN A 44 -0.12 -10.55 5.46
C ASN A 44 0.06 -10.01 4.03
N PRO A 45 0.33 -8.70 3.85
CA PRO A 45 0.38 -8.09 2.52
C PRO A 45 1.46 -8.70 1.62
N GLY A 46 2.53 -9.25 2.20
CA GLY A 46 3.57 -9.97 1.45
C GLY A 46 3.08 -11.23 0.72
N MET A 47 1.91 -11.78 1.08
CA MET A 47 1.32 -12.93 0.38
C MET A 47 0.46 -12.54 -0.83
N ILE A 48 0.22 -11.24 -1.04
CA ILE A 48 -0.68 -10.73 -2.09
C ILE A 48 0.00 -10.72 -3.45
N PHE A 49 1.33 -10.58 -3.47
CA PHE A 49 2.13 -10.61 -4.68
C PHE A 49 3.00 -11.86 -4.68
N PRO A 50 2.41 -13.06 -4.77
CA PRO A 50 3.20 -14.27 -4.78
C PRO A 50 3.97 -14.34 -6.10
N THR A 51 5.30 -14.44 -6.03
CA THR A 51 6.06 -14.69 -7.25
C THR A 51 5.98 -16.18 -7.60
N LEU A 52 5.57 -16.47 -8.83
CA LEU A 52 5.70 -17.80 -9.43
C LEU A 52 7.14 -17.97 -9.92
N ASP A 53 7.82 -19.04 -9.51
CA ASP A 53 9.08 -19.45 -10.14
C ASP A 53 8.84 -20.05 -11.55
N HIS A 54 9.93 -20.32 -12.27
CA HIS A 54 9.89 -20.95 -13.60
C HIS A 54 9.19 -22.33 -13.61
N ASP A 55 9.05 -22.97 -12.45
CA ASP A 55 8.40 -24.26 -12.25
C ASP A 55 6.93 -24.10 -11.78
N GLY A 56 6.40 -22.87 -11.74
CA GLY A 56 5.05 -22.57 -11.27
C GLY A 56 4.85 -22.76 -9.76
N LYS A 57 5.94 -22.88 -8.99
CA LYS A 57 5.88 -22.95 -7.53
C LYS A 57 5.99 -21.55 -6.95
N TYR A 58 5.18 -21.28 -5.93
CA TYR A 58 5.28 -20.06 -5.15
C TYR A 58 6.62 -20.02 -4.42
N ARG A 59 7.51 -19.13 -4.85
CA ARG A 59 8.70 -18.76 -4.09
C ARG A 59 8.65 -17.27 -3.83
N VAL A 60 8.98 -16.88 -2.60
CA VAL A 60 9.44 -15.53 -2.31
C VAL A 60 10.69 -15.34 -3.18
N LEU A 61 10.68 -14.43 -4.14
CA LEU A 61 11.86 -14.15 -4.95
C LEU A 61 12.96 -13.71 -3.98
N GLY A 62 14.15 -14.27 -4.15
CA GLY A 62 15.34 -13.96 -3.34
C GLY A 62 15.87 -12.54 -3.53
N PHE A 63 15.06 -11.59 -3.99
CA PHE A 63 15.44 -10.18 -4.04
C PHE A 63 15.20 -9.55 -2.67
N ALA A 64 16.23 -8.89 -2.13
CA ALA A 64 16.19 -8.24 -0.81
C ALA A 64 14.95 -7.35 -0.60
N MET A 65 14.43 -6.76 -1.68
CA MET A 65 13.25 -5.88 -1.67
C MET A 65 11.94 -6.59 -1.30
N GLU A 66 11.74 -7.86 -1.65
CA GLU A 66 10.51 -8.58 -1.26
C GLU A 66 10.47 -8.82 0.26
N THR A 67 11.63 -9.08 0.86
CA THR A 67 11.75 -9.20 2.32
C THR A 67 11.48 -7.89 3.05
N ILE A 68 11.73 -6.74 2.40
CA ILE A 68 11.38 -5.42 2.95
C ILE A 68 9.86 -5.28 3.01
N PHE A 69 9.16 -5.65 1.94
CA PHE A 69 7.71 -5.50 1.89
C PHE A 69 6.96 -6.42 2.87
N GLN A 70 7.51 -7.60 3.16
CA GLN A 70 6.97 -8.49 4.20
C GLN A 70 6.97 -7.87 5.61
N ARG A 71 7.77 -6.81 5.84
CA ARG A 71 7.82 -6.07 7.11
C ARG A 71 6.79 -4.93 7.17
N ALA A 72 6.19 -4.57 6.04
CA ALA A 72 5.14 -3.57 6.00
C ALA A 72 3.85 -4.13 6.59
N VAL A 73 3.19 -3.34 7.44
CA VAL A 73 1.92 -3.71 8.08
C VAL A 73 0.85 -2.74 7.63
N VAL A 74 -0.27 -3.26 7.14
CA VAL A 74 -1.46 -2.44 6.86
C VAL A 74 -2.13 -2.09 8.20
N THR A 75 -2.35 -0.81 8.46
CA THR A 75 -2.96 -0.31 9.71
C THR A 75 -4.32 0.35 9.49
N HIS A 76 -4.64 0.72 8.25
CA HIS A 76 -5.91 1.33 7.90
C HIS A 76 -6.32 0.96 6.48
N ILE A 77 -7.60 0.63 6.29
CA ILE A 77 -8.23 0.50 4.98
C ILE A 77 -9.60 1.18 5.04
N SER A 78 -9.77 2.25 4.27
CA SER A 78 -11.06 2.91 4.12
C SER A 78 -11.48 3.06 2.67
N SER A 79 -12.80 3.06 2.51
CA SER A 79 -13.52 3.17 1.26
C SER A 79 -14.44 4.38 1.34
N SER A 80 -14.27 5.33 0.44
CA SER A 80 -15.14 6.49 0.33
C SER A 80 -15.81 6.54 -1.04
N ASN A 81 -17.09 6.90 -1.04
CA ASN A 81 -17.78 7.31 -2.26
C ASN A 81 -17.64 8.82 -2.35
N THR A 82 -17.10 9.34 -3.44
CA THR A 82 -16.96 10.80 -3.62
C THR A 82 -18.33 11.39 -3.90
N ARG A 83 -19.09 11.75 -2.86
CA ARG A 83 -20.28 12.60 -3.02
C ARG A 83 -19.86 13.92 -3.64
N GLU A 84 -20.30 14.17 -4.87
CA GLU A 84 -20.25 15.50 -5.48
C GLU A 84 -21.05 16.46 -4.59
N GLY A 85 -20.35 17.16 -3.71
CA GLY A 85 -20.93 18.03 -2.70
C GLY A 85 -20.00 19.15 -2.26
N ARG A 86 -18.91 19.38 -3.00
CA ARG A 86 -18.12 20.62 -2.94
C ARG A 86 -17.81 21.06 -4.36
N SER A 87 -18.84 21.55 -5.04
CA SER A 87 -18.62 22.64 -6.00
C SER A 87 -18.02 23.79 -5.21
N SER A 88 -16.68 23.89 -5.19
CA SER A 88 -16.08 25.21 -5.07
C SER A 88 -16.51 25.94 -6.34
N LYS A 89 -17.55 26.77 -6.22
CA LYS A 89 -17.91 27.74 -7.25
C LYS A 89 -16.67 28.58 -7.55
N PHE A 90 -15.89 28.19 -8.56
CA PHE A 90 -15.07 29.14 -9.28
C PHE A 90 -16.04 29.91 -10.16
N GLN A 91 -16.50 31.03 -9.60
CA GLN A 91 -17.44 31.94 -10.23
C GLN A 91 -16.66 32.70 -11.32
N SER A 92 -16.65 32.16 -12.54
CA SER A 92 -16.32 32.96 -13.72
C SER A 92 -17.59 33.66 -14.16
N ASP A 93 -17.67 34.95 -13.87
CA ASP A 93 -18.76 35.81 -14.32
C ASP A 93 -18.80 35.93 -15.87
N LYS A 94 -20.03 35.88 -16.39
CA LYS A 94 -20.55 36.42 -17.68
C LYS A 94 -20.20 35.66 -18.98
N LEU A 95 -21.07 35.49 -19.98
CA LEU A 95 -22.41 36.02 -20.32
C LEU A 95 -22.97 35.15 -21.48
N GLY A 96 -24.28 34.89 -21.54
CA GLY A 96 -24.95 34.44 -22.77
C GLY A 96 -26.05 33.40 -22.56
N GLU A 97 -27.31 33.85 -22.54
CA GLU A 97 -28.55 33.06 -22.50
C GLU A 97 -28.73 32.17 -23.74
N VAL A 98 -29.38 31.00 -23.60
CA VAL A 98 -30.66 30.63 -24.24
C VAL A 98 -31.09 29.21 -23.78
N GLU A 99 -32.29 29.15 -23.21
CA GLU A 99 -33.31 28.09 -23.08
C GLU A 99 -32.95 26.60 -23.31
N ASN A 100 -33.34 25.72 -22.37
CA ASN A 100 -34.48 24.81 -22.58
C ASN A 100 -34.81 23.87 -21.40
N SER A 101 -36.12 23.68 -21.23
CA SER A 101 -36.80 22.42 -20.88
C SER A 101 -36.45 21.72 -19.56
N ALA A 102 -37.33 21.94 -18.57
CA ALA A 102 -37.58 21.01 -17.49
C ALA A 102 -38.17 19.69 -18.02
N ASP A 103 -37.37 18.62 -18.05
CA ASP A 103 -37.78 17.25 -17.69
C ASP A 103 -36.55 16.34 -17.69
N SER A 104 -36.19 15.80 -16.53
CA SER A 104 -35.73 14.42 -16.40
C SER A 104 -35.39 14.17 -14.93
N SER A 105 -35.99 13.11 -14.38
CA SER A 105 -35.56 12.47 -13.16
C SER A 105 -34.06 12.17 -13.23
N GLU A 106 -33.22 13.05 -12.67
CA GLU A 106 -31.80 12.77 -12.47
C GLU A 106 -31.69 11.59 -11.51
N LYS A 107 -31.48 10.40 -12.10
CA LYS A 107 -30.95 9.27 -11.32
C LYS A 107 -29.69 9.79 -10.63
N PRO A 108 -29.50 9.55 -9.32
CA PRO A 108 -28.32 10.04 -8.62
C PRO A 108 -27.08 9.66 -9.42
N ILE A 109 -26.27 10.64 -9.81
CA ILE A 109 -25.01 10.38 -10.50
C ILE A 109 -24.20 9.50 -9.54
N GLU A 110 -24.07 8.21 -9.87
CA GLU A 110 -23.35 7.28 -9.01
C GLU A 110 -21.90 7.74 -8.91
N THR A 111 -21.48 7.89 -7.67
CA THR A 111 -20.22 8.48 -7.28
C THR A 111 -19.10 7.45 -7.37
N GLY A 112 -17.93 7.86 -7.85
CA GLY A 112 -16.77 6.98 -7.94
C GLY A 112 -16.32 6.48 -6.56
N GLN A 113 -15.88 5.23 -6.51
CA GLN A 113 -15.25 4.58 -5.37
C GLN A 113 -13.77 4.96 -5.30
N SER A 114 -13.33 5.53 -4.19
CA SER A 114 -11.90 5.66 -3.86
C SER A 114 -11.54 4.85 -2.62
N ILE A 115 -10.30 4.40 -2.54
CA ILE A 115 -9.73 3.68 -1.40
C ILE A 115 -8.55 4.45 -0.84
N THR A 116 -8.44 4.46 0.48
CA THR A 116 -7.23 4.86 1.20
C THR A 116 -6.70 3.68 1.99
N ILE A 117 -5.44 3.32 1.75
CA ILE A 117 -4.67 2.37 2.57
C ILE A 117 -3.57 3.11 3.30
N ILE A 118 -3.36 2.76 4.57
CA ILE A 118 -2.19 3.20 5.33
C ILE A 118 -1.37 1.97 5.71
N CYS A 119 -0.10 1.98 5.34
CA CYS A 119 0.90 1.02 5.75
C CYS A 119 1.89 1.67 6.72
N GLU A 120 2.44 0.89 7.65
CA GLU A 120 3.56 1.29 8.49
C GLU A 120 4.74 0.33 8.31
N ILE A 121 5.96 0.86 8.35
CA ILE A 121 7.20 0.10 8.26
C ILE A 121 8.33 0.85 8.97
N ASP A 122 9.23 0.14 9.62
CA ASP A 122 10.44 0.72 10.23
C ASP A 122 11.59 0.74 9.22
N VAL A 123 12.36 1.83 9.16
CA VAL A 123 13.54 1.93 8.30
C VAL A 123 14.68 1.11 8.90
N LEU A 124 15.10 0.07 8.21
CA LEU A 124 16.16 -0.84 8.66
C LEU A 124 17.46 -0.64 7.85
N PRO A 125 18.62 -1.13 8.33
CA PRO A 125 19.90 -0.91 7.67
C PRO A 125 19.98 -1.38 6.21
N ASP A 126 19.25 -2.44 5.86
CA ASP A 126 19.18 -3.00 4.50
C ASP A 126 18.35 -2.14 3.52
N MET A 127 17.61 -1.15 4.04
CA MET A 127 16.87 -0.17 3.25
C MET A 127 17.65 1.13 3.03
N ALA A 128 18.80 1.28 3.69
CA ALA A 128 19.55 2.52 3.71
C ALA A 128 20.58 2.60 2.58
N ASN A 129 20.91 3.84 2.19
CA ASN A 129 22.05 4.16 1.36
C ASN A 129 23.33 4.35 2.20
N ASN A 130 24.44 4.66 1.54
CA ASN A 130 25.74 4.92 2.19
C ASN A 130 25.73 6.13 3.15
N HIS A 131 24.66 6.93 3.18
CA HIS A 131 24.48 8.03 4.13
C HIS A 131 23.63 7.64 5.35
N HIS A 132 23.36 6.34 5.56
CA HIS A 132 22.50 5.82 6.64
C HIS A 132 21.08 6.41 6.64
N THR A 133 20.58 6.74 5.45
CA THR A 133 19.21 7.20 5.21
C THR A 133 18.50 6.28 4.23
N LEU A 134 17.18 6.21 4.28
CA LEU A 134 16.34 5.44 3.37
C LEU A 134 16.77 5.69 1.92
N HIS A 135 17.18 4.62 1.23
CA HIS A 135 17.61 4.69 -0.16
C HIS A 135 16.44 5.11 -1.05
N GLY A 136 16.68 6.01 -2.02
CA GLY A 136 15.63 6.52 -2.91
C GLY A 136 14.91 5.39 -3.66
N GLY A 137 15.67 4.42 -4.19
CA GLY A 137 15.09 3.22 -4.81
C GLY A 137 14.25 2.35 -3.86
N CYS A 138 14.58 2.33 -2.56
CA CYS A 138 13.74 1.64 -1.57
C CYS A 138 12.44 2.39 -1.32
N ALA A 139 12.48 3.73 -1.27
CA ALA A 139 11.27 4.55 -1.18
C ALA A 139 10.38 4.40 -2.42
N ALA A 140 10.96 4.41 -3.62
CA ALA A 140 10.22 4.17 -4.87
C ALA A 140 9.57 2.78 -4.91
N PHE A 141 10.29 1.74 -4.48
CA PHE A 141 9.75 0.39 -4.34
C PHE A 141 8.59 0.32 -3.33
N LEU A 142 8.71 0.98 -2.17
CA LEU A 142 7.62 1.05 -1.20
C LEU A 142 6.39 1.74 -1.78
N ILE A 143 6.57 2.80 -2.58
CA ILE A 143 5.46 3.45 -3.31
C ILE A 143 4.82 2.44 -4.28
N ASP A 144 5.61 1.73 -5.08
CA ASP A 144 5.13 0.76 -6.07
C ASP A 144 4.30 -0.37 -5.44
N MET A 145 4.80 -0.94 -4.35
CA MET A 145 4.12 -2.05 -3.68
C MET A 145 2.88 -1.60 -2.91
N CYS A 146 2.95 -0.48 -2.17
CA CYS A 146 1.81 -0.02 -1.36
C CYS A 146 0.69 0.54 -2.23
N SER A 147 1.00 1.20 -3.35
CA SER A 147 -0.01 1.61 -4.31
C SER A 147 -0.70 0.39 -4.92
N SER A 148 0.04 -0.67 -5.25
CA SER A 148 -0.50 -1.92 -5.79
C SER A 148 -1.45 -2.57 -4.80
N LEU A 149 -1.13 -2.57 -3.50
CA LEU A 149 -2.06 -3.00 -2.45
C LEU A 149 -3.38 -2.21 -2.47
N SER A 150 -3.32 -0.90 -2.68
CA SER A 150 -4.53 -0.07 -2.74
C SER A 150 -5.44 -0.46 -3.91
N VAL A 151 -4.84 -0.87 -5.04
CA VAL A 151 -5.56 -1.37 -6.21
C VAL A 151 -6.14 -2.77 -5.98
N VAL A 152 -5.43 -3.64 -5.25
CA VAL A 152 -5.98 -4.93 -4.78
C VAL A 152 -7.25 -4.68 -3.96
N ALA A 153 -7.18 -3.76 -2.98
CA ALA A 153 -8.31 -3.45 -2.11
C ALA A 153 -9.48 -2.85 -2.88
N LEU A 154 -9.21 -1.89 -3.77
CA LEU A 154 -10.21 -1.30 -4.65
C LEU A 154 -10.92 -2.39 -5.48
N THR A 155 -10.15 -3.28 -6.09
CA THR A 155 -10.68 -4.40 -6.88
C THR A 155 -11.60 -5.31 -6.06
N LEU A 156 -11.18 -5.69 -4.85
CA LEU A 156 -12.00 -6.51 -3.96
C LEU A 156 -13.29 -5.81 -3.57
N ILE A 157 -13.22 -4.53 -3.19
CA ILE A 157 -14.38 -3.74 -2.75
C ILE A 157 -15.38 -3.56 -3.88
N MET A 158 -14.91 -3.25 -5.09
CA MET A 158 -15.78 -3.12 -6.27
C MET A 158 -16.41 -4.46 -6.65
N LYS A 159 -15.66 -5.56 -6.63
CA LYS A 159 -16.20 -6.90 -6.91
C LYS A 159 -17.29 -7.29 -5.90
N VAL A 160 -17.04 -7.13 -4.60
CA VAL A 160 -18.02 -7.42 -3.55
C VAL A 160 -19.31 -6.60 -3.75
N LYS A 161 -19.20 -5.34 -4.17
CA LYS A 161 -20.38 -4.49 -4.47
C LYS A 161 -21.16 -4.94 -5.71
N SER A 162 -20.46 -5.32 -6.78
CA SER A 162 -21.10 -5.65 -8.06
C SER A 162 -21.68 -7.06 -8.12
N SER A 163 -21.03 -8.06 -7.53
CA SER A 163 -21.48 -9.46 -7.60
C SER A 163 -22.21 -9.94 -6.36
N GLY A 164 -22.12 -9.22 -5.23
CA GLY A 164 -22.65 -9.69 -3.93
C GLY A 164 -21.96 -10.93 -3.39
N LEU A 165 -21.01 -11.51 -4.13
CA LEU A 165 -20.21 -12.65 -3.71
C LEU A 165 -19.13 -12.15 -2.75
N THR A 166 -19.16 -12.68 -1.53
CA THR A 166 -18.08 -12.54 -0.53
C THR A 166 -16.89 -13.45 -0.85
N ASP A 167 -16.72 -13.82 -2.12
CA ASP A 167 -15.86 -14.92 -2.55
C ASP A 167 -14.39 -14.49 -2.50
N VAL A 168 -13.85 -14.50 -1.28
CA VAL A 168 -12.41 -14.47 -0.98
C VAL A 168 -11.74 -15.79 -1.32
N ASP A 169 -12.49 -16.82 -1.77
CA ASP A 169 -11.92 -18.13 -2.09
C ASP A 169 -10.92 -18.03 -3.27
N ASN A 170 -11.02 -16.96 -4.07
CA ASN A 170 -10.06 -16.61 -5.14
C ASN A 170 -9.15 -15.43 -4.75
N PHE A 171 -8.60 -15.45 -3.54
CA PHE A 171 -7.57 -14.49 -3.09
C PHE A 171 -6.15 -15.02 -3.34
N PRO A 172 -5.21 -14.19 -3.84
CA PRO A 172 -5.38 -12.80 -4.27
C PRO A 172 -6.26 -12.69 -5.53
N PRO A 173 -7.04 -11.60 -5.68
CA PRO A 173 -7.86 -11.42 -6.87
C PRO A 173 -6.97 -11.41 -8.11
N LYS A 174 -7.42 -12.04 -9.20
CA LYS A 174 -6.75 -11.90 -10.49
C LYS A 174 -6.70 -10.42 -10.86
N LEU A 175 -5.51 -9.83 -10.78
CA LEU A 175 -5.22 -8.46 -11.15
C LEU A 175 -4.58 -8.46 -12.53
N ASP A 176 -5.36 -8.04 -13.52
CA ASP A 176 -4.84 -7.83 -14.88
C ASP A 176 -4.25 -6.42 -15.04
N LEU A 177 -3.77 -5.80 -13.95
CA LEU A 177 -3.23 -4.45 -13.92
C LEU A 177 -1.71 -4.50 -13.75
N ILE A 178 -1.00 -3.72 -14.57
CA ILE A 178 0.46 -3.57 -14.52
C ILE A 178 0.84 -2.12 -14.30
N SER A 179 1.93 -1.89 -13.57
CA SER A 179 2.54 -0.57 -13.43
C SER A 179 2.99 -0.05 -14.81
N GLN A 180 2.39 1.05 -15.26
CA GLN A 180 2.75 1.69 -16.52
C GLN A 180 3.75 2.81 -16.30
N SER A 181 3.49 3.67 -15.31
CA SER A 181 4.37 4.78 -14.95
C SER A 181 4.35 5.03 -13.46
N LEU A 182 5.52 5.37 -12.91
CA LEU A 182 5.71 5.76 -11.53
C LEU A 182 6.55 7.04 -11.52
N ASN A 183 5.97 8.12 -11.00
CA ASN A 183 6.68 9.37 -10.76
C ASN A 183 6.89 9.55 -9.25
N VAL A 184 8.14 9.80 -8.83
CA VAL A 184 8.52 9.93 -7.42
C VAL A 184 9.25 11.24 -7.20
N VAL A 185 8.84 11.98 -6.17
CA VAL A 185 9.50 13.19 -5.66
C VAL A 185 10.01 12.91 -4.26
N TYR A 186 11.30 13.18 -4.02
CA TYR A 186 11.95 13.03 -2.72
C TYR A 186 12.01 14.39 -2.02
N HIS A 187 11.47 14.45 -0.80
CA HIS A 187 11.30 15.70 -0.06
C HIS A 187 12.28 15.82 1.10
N SER A 188 12.50 14.75 1.85
CA SER A 188 13.42 14.75 2.99
C SER A 188 13.97 13.35 3.30
N PRO A 189 15.15 13.24 3.92
CA PRO A 189 15.70 11.93 4.28
C PRO A 189 14.92 11.29 5.44
N SER A 190 14.96 9.96 5.54
CA SER A 190 14.52 9.22 6.74
C SER A 190 15.68 8.39 7.25
N GLN A 191 16.01 8.48 8.54
CA GLN A 191 17.15 7.74 9.10
C GLN A 191 16.76 6.31 9.44
N ILE A 192 17.77 5.42 9.53
CA ILE A 192 17.58 4.09 10.11
C ILE A 192 16.97 4.23 11.52
N GLY A 193 15.96 3.42 11.82
CA GLY A 193 15.18 3.48 13.06
C GLY A 193 13.97 4.42 13.03
N ASP A 194 13.84 5.28 12.01
CA ASP A 194 12.61 6.05 11.83
C ASP A 194 11.45 5.10 11.47
N LYS A 195 10.27 5.33 12.05
CA LYS A 195 9.02 4.69 11.62
C LYS A 195 8.36 5.49 10.49
N LEU A 196 8.04 4.82 9.39
CA LEU A 196 7.34 5.38 8.24
C LEU A 196 5.84 5.08 8.30
N ARG A 197 5.05 6.06 7.85
CA ARG A 197 3.63 5.91 7.50
C ARG A 197 3.48 6.17 6.01
N ILE A 198 3.01 5.18 5.28
CA ILE A 198 2.79 5.24 3.84
C ILE A 198 1.29 5.33 3.60
N VAL A 199 0.82 6.43 3.01
CA VAL A 199 -0.59 6.67 2.73
C VAL A 199 -0.80 6.58 1.23
N CYS A 200 -1.60 5.61 0.79
CA CYS A 200 -1.96 5.40 -0.60
C CYS A 200 -3.43 5.74 -0.79
N THR A 201 -3.74 6.63 -1.74
CA THR A 201 -5.11 7.03 -2.07
C THR A 201 -5.35 6.83 -3.56
N THR A 202 -6.34 6.01 -3.91
CA THR A 202 -6.75 5.82 -5.31
C THR A 202 -7.61 6.99 -5.76
N MET A 203 -7.52 7.35 -7.03
CA MET A 203 -8.54 8.22 -7.62
C MET A 203 -9.93 7.55 -7.56
N PRO A 204 -11.03 8.32 -7.44
CA PRO A 204 -12.38 7.76 -7.46
C PRO A 204 -12.70 7.10 -8.80
N MET A 205 -13.21 5.87 -8.77
CA MET A 205 -13.53 5.07 -9.95
C MET A 205 -14.91 4.42 -9.85
N ARG A 206 -15.71 4.48 -10.92
CA ARG A 206 -17.05 3.86 -10.96
C ARG A 206 -16.99 2.37 -11.31
N GLU A 207 -16.13 2.04 -12.25
CA GLU A 207 -15.82 0.69 -12.69
C GLU A 207 -14.29 0.53 -12.72
N LEU A 208 -13.79 -0.69 -12.60
CA LEU A 208 -12.37 -0.97 -12.77
C LEU A 208 -12.02 -0.80 -14.27
N THR A 209 -11.69 0.44 -14.67
CA THR A 209 -11.39 0.80 -16.05
C THR A 209 -10.00 0.29 -16.48
N SER A 210 -9.62 0.58 -17.72
CA SER A 210 -8.30 0.31 -18.28
C SER A 210 -7.13 0.93 -17.52
N ASN A 211 -7.37 1.87 -16.60
CA ASN A 211 -6.33 2.65 -15.94
C ASN A 211 -6.74 3.04 -14.51
N VAL A 212 -5.82 2.84 -13.57
CA VAL A 212 -5.97 3.21 -12.16
C VAL A 212 -4.82 4.14 -11.79
N CYS A 213 -5.13 5.27 -11.15
CA CYS A 213 -4.12 6.19 -10.63
C CYS A 213 -4.15 6.17 -9.10
N VAL A 214 -2.96 6.07 -8.51
CA VAL A 214 -2.78 6.07 -7.06
C VAL A 214 -1.76 7.13 -6.68
N GLN A 215 -2.15 8.02 -5.78
CA GLN A 215 -1.24 8.92 -5.10
C GLN A 215 -0.73 8.25 -3.82
N THR A 216 0.58 8.30 -3.59
CA THR A 216 1.22 7.75 -2.40
C THR A 216 2.09 8.78 -1.72
N GLU A 217 2.05 8.83 -0.40
CA GLU A 217 2.88 9.71 0.42
C GLU A 217 3.55 8.90 1.51
N ILE A 218 4.87 9.07 1.66
CA ILE A 218 5.67 8.47 2.73
C ILE A 218 5.98 9.56 3.75
N TRP A 219 5.51 9.37 4.97
CA TRP A 219 5.71 10.27 6.10
C TRP A 219 6.62 9.63 7.14
N SER A 220 7.58 10.39 7.68
CA SER A 220 8.28 9.99 8.90
C SER A 220 7.41 10.34 10.10
N ILE A 221 6.99 9.34 10.86
CA ILE A 221 6.18 9.56 12.08
C ILE A 221 7.03 10.23 13.14
N VAL A 222 8.29 9.82 13.28
CA VAL A 222 9.24 10.33 14.29
C VAL A 222 9.57 11.81 14.05
N ARG A 223 9.74 12.20 12.79
CA ARG A 223 10.19 13.57 12.42
C ARG A 223 9.07 14.46 11.88
N HIS A 224 7.84 13.96 11.84
CA HIS A 224 6.65 14.68 11.36
C HIS A 224 6.85 15.41 10.03
N ARG A 225 7.48 14.75 9.05
CA ARG A 225 7.78 15.33 7.74
C ARG A 225 7.52 14.38 6.60
N LEU A 226 7.20 14.94 5.43
CA LEU A 226 7.07 14.20 4.18
C LEU A 226 8.46 13.78 3.70
N VAL A 227 8.65 12.48 3.50
CA VAL A 227 9.91 11.86 3.06
C VAL A 227 9.93 11.76 1.53
N ALA A 228 8.87 11.19 0.95
CA ALA A 228 8.70 11.05 -0.48
C ALA A 228 7.21 11.07 -0.84
N SER A 229 6.89 11.46 -2.07
CA SER A 229 5.55 11.30 -2.64
C SER A 229 5.67 10.68 -4.02
N GLY A 230 4.65 9.94 -4.45
CA GLY A 230 4.60 9.43 -5.81
C GLY A 230 3.20 9.32 -6.37
N VAL A 231 3.13 9.31 -7.70
CA VAL A 231 1.91 9.04 -8.45
C VAL A 231 2.20 7.87 -9.36
N GLN A 232 1.35 6.85 -9.27
CA GLN A 232 1.46 5.64 -10.04
C GLN A 232 0.23 5.41 -10.89
N ASN A 233 0.48 5.25 -12.19
CA ASN A 233 -0.53 4.82 -13.14
C ASN A 233 -0.35 3.34 -13.43
N MET A 234 -1.42 2.60 -13.24
CA MET A 234 -1.51 1.19 -13.61
C MET A 234 -2.47 1.05 -14.77
N MET A 235 -2.19 0.12 -15.67
CA MET A 235 -3.04 -0.13 -16.83
C MET A 235 -3.41 -1.60 -16.96
N LYS A 236 -4.59 -1.87 -17.54
CA LYS A 236 -5.03 -3.23 -17.81
C LYS A 236 -4.19 -3.83 -18.94
N MET A 237 -3.68 -5.04 -18.73
CA MET A 237 -3.00 -5.79 -19.77
C MET A 237 -3.97 -6.10 -20.91
N SER A 238 -3.46 -6.00 -22.14
CA SER A 238 -4.20 -6.46 -23.31
C SER A 238 -4.38 -7.98 -23.23
N PRO A 239 -5.57 -8.52 -23.55
CA PRO A 239 -5.79 -9.97 -23.63
C PRO A 239 -4.84 -10.68 -24.60
N ASN A 240 -4.27 -9.94 -25.56
CA ASN A 240 -3.39 -10.45 -26.61
C ASN A 240 -1.90 -10.23 -26.32
N ALA A 241 -1.52 -9.76 -25.13
CA ALA A 241 -0.13 -9.64 -24.74
C ALA A 241 0.46 -11.05 -24.56
N ARG A 242 1.10 -11.58 -25.62
CA ARG A 242 1.99 -12.74 -25.50
C ARG A 242 3.31 -12.21 -24.93
N LEU A 243 3.65 -12.64 -23.71
CA LEU A 243 4.99 -12.49 -23.14
C LEU A 243 5.94 -13.53 -23.73
#